data_AF-A0A9E0WAX1-F1
#
_entry.id   AF-A0A9E0WAX1-F1
#
_cell.length_a   1.000
_cell.length_b   1.000
_cell.length_c   1.000
_cell.angle_alpha   90.00
_cell.angle_beta   90.00
_cell.angle_gamma   90.00
#
_symmetry.space_group_name_H-M   'P 1'
#
loop_
_entity.id
_entity.type
_entity.pdbx_description
1 polymer ?
#
loop_
_entity_poly.entity_id
_entity_poly.type
_entity_poly.pdbx_seq_one_letter_code
_entity_poly.pdbx_strand_id
1 'polypeptide(L)' 'MPPCRYWHFSPGVYSVGEKPVHCTVSTGVAIIRGSESVDKLLQRSDEALYRAKTLGRNRVCAHPDDASA' A
#
# COMPACT_ATOMS: atom_id res chain seq x y z
N MET A 1 6.06 2.28 -18.12
CA MET A 1 5.45 1.76 -16.88
C MET A 1 3.95 1.98 -16.98
N PRO A 2 3.09 0.95 -16.86
CA PRO A 2 1.65 1.18 -16.91
C PRO A 2 1.19 1.90 -15.62
N PRO A 3 0.13 2.71 -15.67
CA PRO A 3 -0.36 3.44 -14.51
C PRO A 3 -0.76 2.46 -13.39
N CYS A 4 -0.52 2.83 -12.13
CA CYS A 4 -0.79 2.09 -10.88
C CYS A 4 -2.25 1.60 -10.67
N ARG A 5 -3.11 1.65 -11.70
CA ARG A 5 -4.56 1.39 -11.65
C ARG A 5 -4.97 -0.08 -11.50
N TYR A 6 -4.05 -1.05 -11.59
CA TYR A 6 -4.40 -2.47 -11.63
C TYR A 6 -4.08 -3.28 -10.37
N TRP A 7 -3.52 -2.68 -9.32
CA TRP A 7 -3.28 -3.39 -8.05
C TRP A 7 -4.59 -3.53 -7.24
N HIS A 8 -5.44 -4.47 -7.66
CA HIS A 8 -6.57 -4.95 -6.86
C HIS A 8 -6.12 -6.22 -6.15
N PHE A 9 -6.03 -6.18 -4.83
CA PHE A 9 -5.88 -7.40 -4.04
C PHE A 9 -7.23 -8.12 -4.03
N SER A 10 -7.27 -9.31 -4.63
CA SER A 10 -8.43 -10.18 -4.49
C SER A 10 -8.58 -10.55 -3.01
N PRO A 11 -9.79 -10.39 -2.42
CA PRO A 11 -10.03 -10.86 -1.07
C PRO A 11 -9.76 -12.36 -0.99
N GLY A 12 -8.83 -12.73 -0.12
CA GLY A 12 -8.42 -14.12 0.10
C GLY A 12 -9.03 -14.68 1.38
N VAL A 13 -9.21 -16.00 1.41
CA VAL A 13 -9.52 -16.75 2.62
C VAL A 13 -8.24 -17.45 3.07
N TYR A 14 -7.85 -17.21 4.32
CA TYR A 14 -6.64 -17.76 4.91
C TYR A 14 -7.00 -18.53 6.17
N SER A 15 -6.34 -19.65 6.43
CA SER A 15 -6.57 -20.42 7.67
C SER A 15 -5.67 -19.90 8.79
N VAL A 16 -6.27 -19.54 9.93
CA VAL A 16 -5.55 -19.23 11.18
C VAL A 16 -5.93 -20.30 12.20
N GLY A 17 -5.04 -21.28 12.38
CA GLY A 17 -5.40 -22.55 13.02
C GLY A 17 -6.42 -23.31 12.16
N GLU A 18 -7.55 -23.69 12.75
CA GLU A 18 -8.65 -24.38 12.06
C GLU A 18 -9.74 -23.42 11.54
N LYS A 19 -9.60 -22.10 11.75
CA LYS A 19 -10.64 -21.12 11.39
C LYS A 19 -10.31 -20.39 10.08
N PRO A 20 -11.25 -20.31 9.12
CA PRO A 20 -11.08 -19.48 7.93
C PRO A 20 -11.23 -17.99 8.29
N VAL A 21 -10.33 -17.17 7.77
CA VAL A 21 -10.30 -15.71 7.94
C VAL A 21 -10.31 -15.06 6.57
N HIS A 22 -11.31 -14.22 6.34
CA HIS A 22 -11.35 -13.36 5.16
C HIS A 22 -10.53 -12.10 5.45
N CYS A 23 -9.47 -11.86 4.69
CA CYS A 23 -8.72 -10.61 4.81
C CYS A 23 -8.33 -10.03 3.47
N THR A 24 -8.08 -8.73 3.50
CA THR A 24 -7.58 -7.93 2.38
C THR A 24 -6.34 -7.19 2.84
N VAL A 25 -5.50 -6.79 1.89
CA VAL A 25 -4.29 -6.02 2.16
C VAL A 25 -4.49 -4.59 1.66
N SER A 26 -4.04 -3.63 2.47
CA SER A 26 -3.84 -2.24 2.03
C SER A 26 -2.35 -1.97 2.02
N THR A 27 -1.87 -1.24 1.02
CA THR A 27 -0.42 -1.01 0.84
C THR A 27 -0.17 0.46 0.54
N GLY A 28 0.84 1.02 1.19
CA GLY A 28 1.40 2.32 0.85
C GLY A 28 2.70 2.14 0.10
N VAL A 29 2.89 2.89 -0.97
CA VAL A 29 4.12 2.86 -1.77
C VAL A 29 4.72 4.26 -1.88
N ALA A 30 6.05 4.33 -1.86
CA ALA A 30 6.80 5.54 -2.13
C ALA A 30 7.98 5.21 -3.05
N ILE A 31 8.36 6.17 -3.89
CA ILE A 31 9.49 6.05 -4.81
C ILE A 31 10.72 6.64 -4.13
N ILE A 32 11.88 5.96 -4.20
CA ILE A 32 13.13 6.51 -3.67
C ILE A 32 13.53 7.79 -4.42
N ARG A 33 13.86 8.84 -3.69
CA ARG A 33 14.19 10.17 -4.21
C ARG A 33 15.63 10.54 -3.89
N GLY A 34 16.43 10.70 -4.94
CA GLY A 34 17.81 11.16 -4.83
C GLY A 34 18.59 10.34 -3.80
N SER A 35 19.15 11.04 -2.81
CA SER A 35 19.92 10.47 -1.70
C SER A 35 19.15 10.49 -0.36
N GLU A 36 17.82 10.37 -0.38
CA GLU A 36 17.05 10.26 0.86
C GLU A 36 17.41 9.01 1.67
N SER A 37 17.21 9.07 2.99
CA SER A 37 17.41 7.92 3.86
C SER A 37 16.29 6.90 3.73
N VAL A 38 16.60 5.64 4.06
CA VAL A 38 15.62 4.55 4.10
C VAL A 38 14.49 4.88 5.08
N ASP A 39 14.79 5.48 6.24
CA ASP A 39 13.77 5.87 7.22
C ASP A 39 12.75 6.86 6.65
N LYS A 40 13.21 7.84 5.85
CA LYS A 40 12.30 8.77 5.17
C LYS A 40 11.46 8.08 4.10
N LEU A 41 12.05 7.19 3.31
CA LEU A 41 11.32 6.40 2.32
C LEU A 41 10.24 5.52 2.97
N LEU A 42 10.57 4.87 4.09
CA LEU A 42 9.64 4.05 4.86
C LEU A 42 8.54 4.90 5.48
N GLN A 43 8.86 6.06 6.03
CA GLN A 43 7.87 6.99 6.59
C GLN A 43 6.85 7.42 5.53
N ARG A 44 7.30 7.82 4.34
CA ARG A 44 6.40 8.19 3.22
C ARG A 44 5.54 7.02 2.74
N SER A 45 6.11 5.81 2.74
CA SER A 45 5.35 4.60 2.43
C SER A 45 4.27 4.31 3.49
N ASP A 46 4.58 4.51 4.77
CA ASP A 46 3.61 4.31 5.86
C ASP A 46 2.50 5.37 5.86
N GLU A 47 2.83 6.63 5.55
CA GLU A 47 1.83 7.69 5.35
C GLU A 47 0.85 7.35 4.21
N ALA A 48 1.38 6.81 3.10
CA ALA A 48 0.57 6.32 2.01
C ALA A 48 -0.29 5.09 2.41
N LEU A 49 0.23 4.20 3.27
CA LEU A 49 -0.50 3.05 3.79
C LEU A 49 -1.65 3.50 4.70
N TYR A 50 -1.38 4.48 5.57
CA TYR A 50 -2.39 5.07 6.41
C TYR A 50 -3.51 5.69 5.56
N ARG A 51 -3.17 6.39 4.47
CA ARG A 51 -4.13 6.90 3.50
C ARG A 51 -4.96 5.79 2.85
N ALA A 52 -4.34 4.67 2.45
CA ALA A 52 -5.08 3.52 1.93
C ALA A 52 -6.09 2.98 2.94
N LYS A 53 -5.72 2.94 4.23
CA LYS A 53 -6.61 2.51 5.32
C LYS A 53 -7.76 3.48 5.58
N THR A 54 -7.53 4.79 5.50
CA THR A 54 -8.57 5.81 5.72
C THR A 54 -9.53 5.95 4.54
N LEU A 55 -9.06 5.72 3.30
CA LEU A 55 -9.89 5.80 2.08
C LEU A 55 -10.76 4.56 1.83
N GLY A 56 -10.85 3.63 2.79
CA GLY A 56 -11.72 2.46 2.70
C GLY A 56 -11.00 1.12 2.55
N ARG A 57 -9.68 1.06 2.79
CA ARG A 57 -8.86 -0.17 2.76
C ARG A 57 -8.89 -0.86 1.38
N ASN A 58 -8.36 -2.09 1.35
CA ASN A 58 -8.24 -2.96 0.17
C ASN A 58 -7.74 -2.23 -1.09
N ARG A 59 -6.68 -1.44 -0.96
CA ARG A 59 -6.14 -0.63 -2.05
C ARG A 59 -4.68 -0.30 -1.85
N VAL A 60 -4.04 0.09 -2.94
CA VAL A 60 -2.71 0.67 -2.95
C VAL A 60 -2.84 2.19 -3.02
N CYS A 61 -2.07 2.92 -2.22
CA CYS A 61 -1.91 4.37 -2.35
C CYS A 61 -0.44 4.70 -2.48
N ALA A 62 -0.12 5.62 -3.39
CA ALA A 62 1.20 6.23 -3.46
C ALA A 62 1.25 7.46 -2.55
N HIS A 63 2.42 7.80 -2.04
CA HIS A 63 2.65 9.09 -1.39
C HIS A 63 2.25 10.22 -2.38
N PRO A 64 1.58 11.31 -1.93
CA PRO A 64 1.04 12.34 -2.81
C PRO A 64 2.05 12.88 -3.82
N ASP A 65 3.29 13.07 -3.38
CA ASP A 65 4.35 13.59 -4.22
C ASP A 65 4.79 12.59 -5.31
N ASP A 66 4.54 11.30 -5.14
CA ASP A 66 4.90 10.21 -6.07
C ASP A 66 3.75 9.83 -7.01
N ALA A 67 2.56 10.40 -6.83
CA ALA A 67 1.37 10.06 -7.62
C ALA A 67 1.33 10.72 -9.02
N SER A 68 2.23 11.66 -9.28
CA SER A 68 2.31 12.46 -10.53
C SER A 68 3.56 12.19 -11.37
N ALA A 69 4.32 11.14 -11.05
CA ALA A 69 5.52 10.72 -11.78
C ALA A 69 5.22 9.71 -12.88
#